data_AF-A0A6L6PLL2-F1
#
_entry.id   AF-A0A6L6PLL2-F1
#
_cell.length_a   1.000
_cell.length_b   1.000
_cell.length_c   1.000
_cell.angle_alpha   90.00
_cell.angle_beta   90.00
_cell.angle_gamma   90.00
#
_symmetry.space_group_name_H-M   'P 1'
#
loop_
_entity.id
_entity.type
_entity.pdbx_description
1 polymer ?
#
loop_
_entity_poly.entity_id
_entity_poly.type
_entity_poly.pdbx_seq_one_letter_code
_entity_poly.pdbx_strand_id
1 'polypeptide(L)'
;MNKMRFEVRAAFVMGVALPALETIRRGINFDNIPAYLDDYLIGAFLLYAARAVVRGSPRGKVLLVAAWAMLCGGFFGSFLYQVRSTAATDVSGFSNGFVIVVKGSLYLLAIAALVRSIDAVGMSNNSIQRTPDGAAD
;
A
#
# COMPACT_ATOMS: atom_id res chain seq x y z
N MET A 1 21.39 12.40 8.85
CA MET A 1 20.00 12.30 8.38
C MET A 1 19.61 10.84 8.34
N ASN A 2 18.79 10.35 9.28
CA ASN A 2 18.39 8.93 9.30
C ASN A 2 17.64 8.61 7.99
N LYS A 3 18.12 7.60 7.26
CA LYS A 3 17.51 7.15 6.02
C LYS A 3 16.12 6.60 6.33
N MET A 4 15.07 7.23 5.78
CA MET A 4 13.70 6.75 5.96
C MET A 4 13.58 5.33 5.43
N ARG A 5 12.90 4.46 6.19
CA ARG A 5 12.68 3.06 5.82
C ARG A 5 11.89 2.98 4.50
N PHE A 6 12.18 1.95 3.71
CA PHE A 6 11.65 1.81 2.34
C PHE A 6 10.13 1.81 2.30
N GLU A 7 9.49 0.98 3.11
CA GLU A 7 8.04 0.77 3.16
C GLU A 7 7.28 1.99 3.69
N VAL A 8 7.92 2.82 4.53
CA VAL A 8 7.35 4.12 4.95
C VAL A 8 7.36 5.11 3.79
N ARG A 9 8.50 5.23 3.09
CA ARG A 9 8.62 6.12 1.92
C ARG A 9 7.69 5.68 0.79
N ALA A 10 7.65 4.37 0.52
CA ALA A 10 6.76 3.77 -0.46
C ALA A 10 5.29 4.07 -0.13
N ALA A 11 4.90 4.07 1.15
CA ALA A 11 3.53 4.35 1.54
C ALA A 11 3.16 5.82 1.30
N PHE A 12 4.08 6.77 1.51
CA PHE A 12 3.85 8.16 1.12
C PHE A 12 3.68 8.31 -0.38
N VAL A 13 4.54 7.67 -1.17
CA VAL A 13 4.46 7.73 -2.64
C VAL A 13 3.18 7.09 -3.15
N MET A 14 2.89 5.85 -2.75
CA MET A 14 1.70 5.10 -3.15
C MET A 14 0.42 5.76 -2.66
N GLY A 15 0.44 6.34 -1.46
CA GLY A 15 -0.70 7.04 -0.89
C GLY A 15 -1.19 8.23 -1.72
N VAL A 16 -0.30 8.84 -2.49
CA VAL A 16 -0.64 9.90 -3.46
C VAL A 16 -0.83 9.34 -4.87
N ALA A 17 0.04 8.41 -5.28
CA ALA A 17 0.05 7.89 -6.64
C ALA A 17 -1.23 7.11 -6.98
N LEU A 18 -1.80 6.35 -6.04
CA LEU A 18 -3.03 5.56 -6.28
C LEU A 18 -4.22 6.45 -6.66
N PRO A 19 -4.64 7.45 -5.84
CA PRO A 19 -5.70 8.39 -6.22
C PRO A 19 -5.41 9.11 -7.54
N ALA A 20 -4.16 9.54 -7.75
CA ALA A 20 -3.78 10.28 -8.94
C ALA A 20 -3.88 9.41 -10.21
N LEU A 21 -3.38 8.18 -10.17
CA LEU A 21 -3.45 7.23 -11.27
C LEU A 21 -4.89 6.87 -11.59
N GLU A 22 -5.75 6.66 -10.58
CA GLU A 22 -7.16 6.35 -10.81
C GLU A 22 -7.91 7.55 -11.41
N THR A 23 -7.60 8.77 -10.95
CA THR A 23 -8.13 10.01 -11.53
C THR A 23 -7.76 10.14 -13.01
N ILE A 24 -6.50 9.87 -13.36
CA ILE A 24 -6.02 9.91 -14.74
C ILE A 24 -6.68 8.80 -15.57
N ARG A 25 -6.82 7.60 -15.00
CA ARG A 25 -7.36 6.43 -15.71
C ARG A 25 -8.85 6.59 -16.04
N ARG A 26 -9.64 7.22 -15.18
CA ARG A 26 -11.09 7.36 -15.41
C ARG A 26 -11.53 8.75 -15.82
N GLY A 27 -10.70 9.78 -15.65
CA GLY A 27 -11.04 11.16 -15.96
C GLY A 27 -12.31 11.62 -15.22
N ILE A 28 -13.30 12.10 -15.96
CA ILE A 28 -14.62 12.56 -15.47
C ILE A 28 -15.70 11.47 -15.51
N ASN A 29 -15.33 10.20 -15.72
CA ASN A 29 -16.30 9.14 -16.00
C ASN A 29 -16.85 8.48 -14.71
N PHE A 30 -17.83 9.12 -14.07
CA PHE A 30 -18.37 8.72 -12.75
C PHE A 30 -19.31 7.51 -12.74
N ASP A 31 -19.32 6.68 -13.79
CA ASP A 31 -20.25 5.53 -13.92
C ASP A 31 -20.15 4.50 -12.78
N ASN A 32 -19.06 4.50 -12.02
CA ASN A 32 -18.88 3.60 -10.88
C ASN A 32 -18.16 4.26 -9.69
N ILE A 33 -18.83 5.23 -9.06
CA ILE A 33 -18.36 5.99 -7.88
C ILE A 33 -17.74 5.09 -6.78
N PRO A 34 -18.31 3.93 -6.40
CA PRO A 34 -17.70 3.07 -5.39
C PRO A 34 -16.27 2.63 -5.74
N ALA A 35 -16.00 2.35 -7.02
CA ALA A 35 -14.66 1.95 -7.48
C ALA A 35 -13.63 3.09 -7.39
N TYR A 36 -14.07 4.37 -7.40
CA TYR A 36 -13.19 5.50 -7.13
C TYR A 36 -12.77 5.56 -5.67
N LEU A 37 -13.70 5.25 -4.77
CA LEU A 37 -13.51 5.51 -3.36
C LEU A 37 -12.43 4.59 -2.76
N ASP A 38 -12.31 3.36 -3.25
CA ASP A 38 -11.33 2.38 -2.75
C ASP A 38 -9.88 2.87 -2.87
N ASP A 39 -9.47 3.39 -4.03
CA ASP A 39 -8.10 3.89 -4.26
C ASP A 39 -7.78 5.13 -3.41
N TYR A 40 -8.78 5.96 -3.14
CA TYR A 40 -8.65 7.12 -2.26
C TYR A 40 -8.58 6.74 -0.80
N LEU A 41 -9.43 5.82 -0.35
CA LEU A 41 -9.45 5.34 1.03
C LEU A 41 -8.16 4.61 1.37
N ILE A 42 -7.70 3.70 0.48
CA ILE A 42 -6.45 2.98 0.71
C ILE A 42 -5.25 3.93 0.64
N GLY A 43 -5.27 4.91 -0.27
CA GLY A 43 -4.24 5.94 -0.37
C GLY A 43 -4.15 6.78 0.91
N ALA A 44 -5.29 7.26 1.41
CA ALA A 44 -5.38 7.99 2.67
C ALA A 44 -4.91 7.14 3.86
N PHE A 45 -5.25 5.85 3.88
CA PHE A 45 -4.83 4.96 4.95
C PHE A 45 -3.31 4.73 4.96
N LEU A 46 -2.68 4.58 3.79
CA LEU A 46 -1.22 4.52 3.67
C LEU A 46 -0.55 5.79 4.18
N LEU A 47 -1.06 6.97 3.80
CA LEU A 47 -0.53 8.25 4.28
C LEU A 47 -0.66 8.39 5.79
N TYR A 48 -1.81 8.01 6.33
CA TYR A 48 -2.07 8.04 7.77
C TYR A 48 -1.13 7.09 8.53
N ALA A 49 -0.99 5.86 8.07
CA ALA A 49 -0.12 4.86 8.68
C ALA A 49 1.36 5.27 8.61
N ALA A 50 1.83 5.76 7.46
CA ALA A 50 3.20 6.24 7.29
C ALA A 50 3.49 7.43 8.23
N ARG A 51 2.56 8.38 8.32
CA ARG A 51 2.65 9.50 9.26
C ARG A 51 2.68 9.05 10.71
N ALA A 52 1.89 8.03 11.08
CA ALA A 52 1.89 7.46 12.42
C ALA A 52 3.24 6.83 12.77
N VAL A 53 3.90 6.14 11.83
CA VAL A 53 5.27 5.63 12.02
C VAL A 53 6.28 6.76 12.22
N VAL A 54 6.25 7.79 11.38
CA VAL A 54 7.19 8.93 11.46
C VAL A 54 7.03 9.68 12.79
N ARG A 55 5.81 9.79 13.31
CA ARG A 55 5.53 10.42 14.60
C ARG A 55 5.85 9.55 15.82
N GLY A 56 6.39 8.34 15.62
CA GLY A 56 6.71 7.42 16.71
C GLY A 56 5.47 6.86 17.43
N SER A 57 4.31 6.83 16.76
CA SER A 57 3.10 6.24 17.36
C SER A 57 3.33 4.77 17.70
N PRO A 58 2.93 4.30 18.90
CA PRO A 58 3.07 2.89 19.31
C PRO A 58 2.44 1.91 18.32
N ARG A 59 1.36 2.33 17.65
CA ARG A 59 0.61 1.50 16.69
C ARG A 59 1.03 1.73 15.24
N GLY A 60 1.93 2.68 14.96
CA GLY A 60 2.25 3.09 13.59
C GLY A 60 2.70 1.94 12.69
N LYS A 61 3.59 1.06 13.20
CA LYS A 61 4.11 -0.07 12.41
C LYS A 61 3.01 -1.08 12.07
N VAL A 62 2.12 -1.37 13.01
CA VAL A 62 0.99 -2.29 12.81
C VAL A 62 -0.03 -1.71 11.83
N LEU A 63 -0.34 -0.41 11.95
CA LEU A 63 -1.19 0.29 10.99
C LEU A 63 -0.60 0.23 9.57
N LEU A 64 0.73 0.33 9.45
CA LEU A 64 1.40 0.26 8.16
C LEU A 64 1.30 -1.14 7.54
N VAL A 65 1.46 -2.20 8.34
CA VAL A 65 1.19 -3.59 7.90
C VAL A 65 -0.25 -3.73 7.41
N ALA A 66 -1.22 -3.23 8.19
CA ALA A 66 -2.64 -3.31 7.83
C ALA A 66 -2.94 -2.58 6.51
N ALA A 67 -2.40 -1.38 6.32
CA ALA A 67 -2.58 -0.60 5.09
C ALA A 67 -2.00 -1.33 3.87
N TRP A 68 -0.79 -1.87 3.97
CA TRP A 68 -0.20 -2.65 2.87
C TRP A 68 -0.93 -3.96 2.59
N ALA A 69 -1.42 -4.65 3.63
CA ALA A 69 -2.18 -5.89 3.48
C ALA A 69 -3.52 -5.65 2.77
N MET A 70 -4.25 -4.58 3.16
CA MET A 70 -5.47 -4.18 2.47
C MET A 70 -5.20 -3.85 1.00
N LEU A 71 -4.13 -3.09 0.71
CA LEU A 71 -3.77 -2.77 -0.67
C LEU A 71 -3.43 -4.04 -1.48
N CYS A 72 -2.70 -4.99 -0.90
CA CYS A 72 -2.41 -6.26 -1.56
C CYS A 72 -3.69 -7.05 -1.88
N GLY A 73 -4.65 -7.10 -0.95
CA GLY A 73 -5.95 -7.72 -1.17
C GLY A 73 -6.73 -7.06 -2.32
N GLY A 74 -6.76 -5.73 -2.36
CA GLY A 74 -7.40 -4.97 -3.44
C GLY A 74 -6.73 -5.21 -4.79
N PHE A 75 -5.39 -5.19 -4.84
CA PHE A 75 -4.65 -5.48 -6.07
C PHE A 75 -4.83 -6.91 -6.56
N PHE A 76 -4.91 -7.91 -5.67
CA PHE A 76 -5.16 -9.29 -6.07
C PHE A 76 -6.44 -9.42 -6.91
N GLY A 77 -7.55 -8.85 -6.43
CA GLY A 77 -8.82 -8.84 -7.16
C GLY A 77 -8.73 -8.06 -8.48
N SER A 78 -8.25 -6.82 -8.41
CA SER A 78 -8.19 -5.90 -9.57
C SER A 78 -7.23 -6.38 -10.67
N PHE A 79 -6.10 -6.98 -10.29
CA PHE A 79 -5.12 -7.51 -11.23
C PHE A 79 -5.65 -8.77 -11.92
N LEU A 80 -6.21 -9.72 -11.17
CA LEU A 80 -6.78 -10.94 -11.76
C LEU A 80 -7.98 -10.66 -12.66
N TYR A 81 -8.81 -9.67 -12.30
CA TYR A 81 -9.86 -9.20 -13.19
C TYR A 81 -9.28 -8.69 -14.52
N GLN A 82 -8.23 -7.86 -14.45
CA GLN A 82 -7.58 -7.32 -15.65
C GLN A 82 -6.96 -8.41 -16.54
N VAL A 83 -6.27 -9.38 -15.93
CA VAL A 83 -5.64 -10.52 -16.63
C VAL A 83 -6.67 -11.40 -17.32
N ARG A 84 -7.86 -11.58 -16.72
CA ARG A 84 -8.95 -12.38 -17.29
C ARG A 84 -9.79 -11.61 -18.32
N SER A 85 -9.65 -10.28 -18.38
CA SER A 85 -10.40 -9.45 -19.33
C SER A 85 -9.96 -9.73 -20.75
N THR A 86 -10.92 -9.97 -21.64
CA THR A 86 -10.72 -10.10 -23.09
C THR A 86 -10.85 -8.77 -23.82
N ALA A 87 -11.12 -7.68 -23.10
CA ALA A 87 -11.22 -6.34 -23.70
C ALA A 87 -9.85 -5.92 -24.26
N ALA A 88 -9.84 -5.36 -25.47
CA ALA A 88 -8.63 -4.83 -26.08
C ALA A 88 -8.10 -3.58 -25.35
N THR A 89 -9.02 -2.77 -24.80
CA THR A 89 -8.74 -1.50 -24.12
C THR A 89 -9.42 -1.42 -22.76
N ASP A 90 -8.77 -0.76 -21.82
CA ASP A 90 -9.33 -0.35 -20.53
C ASP A 90 -10.25 0.88 -20.67
N VAL A 91 -10.98 1.24 -19.61
CA VAL A 91 -11.81 2.46 -19.54
C VAL A 91 -11.03 3.76 -19.81
N SER A 92 -9.72 3.73 -19.59
CA SER A 92 -8.80 4.82 -19.93
C SER A 92 -8.47 4.94 -21.42
N GLY A 93 -8.89 3.99 -22.24
CA GLY A 93 -8.47 3.85 -23.63
C GLY A 93 -7.07 3.25 -23.80
N PHE A 94 -6.33 3.00 -22.71
CA PHE A 94 -5.05 2.29 -22.79
C PHE A 94 -5.24 0.82 -23.13
N SER A 95 -4.22 0.22 -23.76
CA SER A 95 -4.25 -1.21 -24.06
C SER A 95 -4.33 -2.04 -22.77
N ASN A 96 -5.08 -3.13 -22.80
CA ASN A 96 -5.22 -4.01 -21.64
C ASN A 96 -3.86 -4.50 -21.12
N GLY A 97 -2.96 -4.87 -22.03
CA GLY A 97 -1.60 -5.31 -21.68
C GLY A 97 -0.79 -4.26 -20.92
N PHE A 98 -0.91 -2.98 -21.28
CA PHE A 98 -0.25 -1.89 -20.56
C PHE A 98 -0.77 -1.78 -19.11
N VAL A 99 -2.10 -1.83 -18.93
CA VAL A 99 -2.72 -1.77 -17.60
C VAL A 99 -2.32 -2.96 -16.73
N ILE A 100 -2.21 -4.16 -17.31
CA ILE A 100 -1.71 -5.35 -16.62
C ILE A 100 -0.29 -5.12 -16.10
N VAL A 101 0.63 -4.61 -16.93
CA VAL A 101 2.03 -4.35 -16.52
C VAL A 101 2.10 -3.33 -15.38
N VAL A 102 1.34 -2.23 -15.49
CA VAL A 102 1.30 -1.19 -14.44
C VAL A 102 0.76 -1.77 -13.13
N LYS A 103 -0.42 -2.41 -13.15
CA LYS A 103 -1.02 -3.02 -11.95
C LYS A 103 -0.12 -4.08 -11.34
N GLY A 104 0.48 -4.95 -12.17
CA GLY A 104 1.42 -5.97 -11.70
C GLY A 104 2.65 -5.38 -11.00
N SER A 105 3.21 -4.30 -11.55
CA SER A 105 4.35 -3.60 -10.96
C SER A 105 4.00 -2.96 -9.61
N LEU A 106 2.85 -2.29 -9.53
CA LEU A 106 2.36 -1.70 -8.28
C LEU A 106 2.06 -2.78 -7.23
N TYR A 107 1.54 -3.93 -7.67
CA TYR A 107 1.25 -5.04 -6.77
C TYR A 107 2.53 -5.67 -6.20
N LEU A 108 3.56 -5.90 -7.01
CA LEU A 108 4.86 -6.37 -6.54
C LEU A 108 5.50 -5.41 -5.54
N LEU A 109 5.39 -4.10 -5.78
CA LEU A 109 5.84 -3.07 -4.83
C LEU A 109 5.07 -3.18 -3.50
N ALA A 110 3.74 -3.32 -3.55
CA ALA A 110 2.92 -3.47 -2.36
C ALA A 110 3.30 -4.72 -1.55
N ILE A 111 3.54 -5.86 -2.21
CA ILE A 111 4.01 -7.09 -1.56
C ILE A 111 5.36 -6.87 -0.89
N ALA A 112 6.33 -6.26 -1.61
CA ALA A 112 7.65 -5.99 -1.05
C ALA A 112 7.57 -5.07 0.18
N ALA A 113 6.73 -4.04 0.13
CA ALA A 113 6.53 -3.12 1.25
C ALA A 113 5.81 -3.78 2.44
N LEU A 114 4.86 -4.68 2.17
CA LEU A 114 4.18 -5.47 3.20
C LEU A 114 5.17 -6.36 3.97
N VAL A 115 5.99 -7.14 3.25
CA VAL A 115 7.00 -8.02 3.85
C VAL A 115 7.93 -7.22 4.76
N ARG A 116 8.47 -6.10 4.27
CA ARG A 116 9.33 -5.21 5.07
C ARG A 116 8.61 -4.59 6.28
N SER A 117 7.31 -4.34 6.18
CA SER A 117 6.51 -3.84 7.30
C SER A 117 6.35 -4.89 8.39
N ILE A 118 6.10 -6.16 8.01
CA ILE A 118 5.99 -7.29 8.93
C ILE A 118 7.32 -7.53 9.66
N ASP A 119 8.43 -7.60 8.91
CA ASP A 119 9.77 -7.81 9.49
C ASP A 119 10.08 -6.77 10.57
N ALA A 120 9.75 -5.51 10.31
CA ALA A 120 10.02 -4.42 11.23
C ALA A 120 9.13 -4.40 12.48
N VAL A 121 7.94 -5.01 12.42
CA VAL A 121 7.13 -5.27 13.62
C VAL A 121 7.77 -6.40 14.42
N GLY A 122 8.15 -7.51 13.77
CA GLY A 122 8.80 -8.65 14.41
C GLY A 122 10.08 -8.27 15.17
N MET A 123 10.96 -7.48 14.54
CA MET A 123 12.17 -6.97 15.21
C MET A 123 11.86 -6.10 16.44
N SER A 124 10.78 -5.32 16.39
CA SER A 124 10.36 -4.46 17.50
C SER A 124 9.93 -5.27 18.72
N ASN A 125 9.18 -6.36 18.50
CA ASN A 125 8.68 -7.22 19.56
C ASN A 125 9.82 -8.00 20.22
N ASN A 126 10.77 -8.49 19.42
CA ASN A 126 11.96 -9.19 19.93
C ASN A 126 12.86 -8.28 20.78
N SER A 127 12.99 -6.99 20.46
CA SER A 127 13.77 -6.07 21.30
C SER A 127 13.13 -5.80 22.66
N ILE A 128 11.79 -5.78 22.74
CA ILE A 128 11.07 -5.58 23.99
C ILE A 128 11.19 -6.81 24.91
N GLN A 129 11.17 -8.02 24.35
CA GLN A 129 11.31 -9.25 25.14
C GLN A 129 12.75 -9.50 25.66
N ARG A 130 13.76 -8.81 25.11
CA ARG A 130 15.18 -8.99 25.49
C ARG A 130 15.65 -8.05 26.60
N THR A 131 14.87 -7.08 27.06
CA THR A 131 15.20 -6.35 28.30
C THR A 131 14.89 -7.25 29.49
N PRO A 132 15.89 -7.76 30.23
CA PRO A 132 15.65 -8.63 31.37
C PRO A 132 15.02 -7.83 32.51
N ASP A 133 13.95 -8.36 33.09
CA ASP A 133 13.29 -7.90 34.34
C ASP A 133 14.18 -8.12 35.59
N GLY A 134 15.50 -7.97 35.49
CA GLY A 134 16.45 -8.50 36.48
C GLY A 134 17.66 -7.61 36.79
N ALA A 135 17.48 -6.30 36.85
CA ALA A 135 18.49 -5.38 37.37
C ALA A 135 17.89 -4.49 38.47
N ALA A 136 17.38 -5.13 39.52
CA ALA A 136 17.06 -4.50 40.79
C ALA A 136 17.47 -5.48 41.90
N ASP A 137 18.79 -5.63 42.06
CA ASP A 137 19.43 -6.08 43.29
C ASP A 137 20.10 -4.86 43.93
#